data_AF-A0A9N7Q937-F1
#
_entry.id   AF-A0A9N7Q937-F1
#
_cell.length_a   1.000
_cell.length_b   1.000
_cell.length_c   1.000
_cell.angle_alpha   90.00
_cell.angle_beta   90.00
_cell.angle_gamma   90.00
#
_symmetry.space_group_name_H-M   'P 1'
#
loop_
_entity.id
_entity.type
_entity.pdbx_description
1 polymer ?
#
loop_
_entity_poly.entity_id
_entity_poly.type
_entity_poly.pdbx_seq_one_letter_code
_entity_poly.pdbx_strand_id
1 'polypeptide(L)'
;MHPLPFAQVSAARQANLEVLRGVSDVLRLTETAFAQYQTLLQWNLQWVHCAFPGSYECAKQLLAMHRPREILALQTLMMQMASVESHHFAHAPMLRNLSPAARTPT
;
A
#
# COMPACT_ATOMS: atom_id res chain seq x y z
N MET A 1 -36.36 37.70 30.52
CA MET A 1 -35.29 36.75 30.15
C MET A 1 -34.51 36.45 31.42
N HIS A 2 -34.60 35.24 32.00
CA HIS A 2 -33.87 34.91 33.22
C HIS A 2 -32.43 34.51 32.85
N PRO A 3 -31.40 35.17 33.41
CA PRO A 3 -30.01 34.77 33.15
C PRO A 3 -29.76 33.37 33.72
N LEU A 4 -29.03 32.55 32.96
CA LEU A 4 -28.63 31.22 33.41
C LEU A 4 -27.67 31.34 34.60
N PRO A 5 -27.78 30.46 35.60
CA PRO A 5 -26.83 30.41 36.71
C PRO A 5 -25.39 30.23 36.19
N PHE A 6 -24.44 30.94 36.79
CA PHE A 6 -23.01 30.86 36.43
C PHE A 6 -22.51 29.40 36.36
N ALA A 7 -22.95 28.55 37.29
CA ALA A 7 -22.60 27.14 37.32
C ALA A 7 -23.03 26.35 36.06
N GLN A 8 -24.17 26.70 35.46
CA GLN A 8 -24.65 26.06 34.23
C GLN A 8 -23.82 26.52 33.02
N VAL A 9 -23.47 27.80 32.98
CA VAL A 9 -22.59 28.35 31.93
C VAL A 9 -21.19 27.76 32.03
N SER A 10 -20.63 27.61 33.23
CA SER A 10 -19.32 26.99 33.43
C SER A 10 -19.30 25.51 33.06
N ALA A 11 -20.35 24.76 33.40
CA ALA A 11 -20.48 23.34 33.05
C ALA A 11 -20.60 23.14 31.53
N ALA A 12 -21.42 23.95 30.86
CA ALA A 12 -21.55 23.92 29.40
C ALA A 12 -20.23 24.26 28.70
N ARG A 13 -19.49 25.26 29.22
CA ARG A 13 -18.16 25.61 28.70
C ARG A 13 -17.18 24.44 28.84
N GLN A 14 -17.16 23.78 30.00
CA GLN A 14 -16.28 22.65 30.25
C GLN A 14 -16.58 21.47 29.32
N ALA A 15 -17.86 21.12 29.14
CA ALA A 15 -18.28 20.07 28.21
C ALA A 15 -17.85 20.38 26.77
N ASN A 16 -17.98 21.64 26.33
CA ASN A 16 -17.53 22.05 25.00
C ASN A 16 -16.02 21.91 24.82
N LEU A 17 -15.22 22.22 25.86
CA LEU A 17 -13.77 22.04 25.81
C LEU A 17 -13.37 20.56 25.71
N GLU A 18 -14.09 19.67 26.40
CA GLU A 18 -13.86 18.23 26.32
C GLU A 18 -14.20 17.67 24.95
N VAL A 19 -15.31 18.12 24.34
CA VAL A 19 -15.67 17.75 22.96
C VAL A 19 -14.59 18.22 21.98
N LEU A 20 -14.15 19.48 22.08
CA LEU A 20 -13.11 20.01 21.19
C LEU A 20 -11.79 19.24 21.34
N ARG A 21 -11.43 18.85 22.57
CA ARG A 21 -10.26 17.99 22.81
C ARG A 21 -10.42 16.63 22.15
N GLY A 22 -11.57 15.98 22.31
CA GLY A 22 -11.86 14.70 21.66
C GLY A 22 -11.79 14.79 20.13
N VAL A 23 -12.30 15.87 19.54
CA VAL A 23 -12.19 16.13 18.10
C VAL A 23 -10.73 16.29 17.67
N SER A 24 -9.92 17.05 18.42
CA SER A 24 -8.49 17.18 18.13
C SER A 24 -7.73 15.85 18.22
N ASP A 25 -8.08 15.00 19.19
CA ASP A 25 -7.45 13.68 19.34
C ASP A 25 -7.78 12.74 18.16
N VAL A 26 -9.04 12.74 17.70
CA VAL A 26 -9.46 11.97 16.51
C VAL A 26 -8.76 12.47 15.24
N LEU A 27 -8.63 13.79 15.07
CA LEU A 27 -7.91 14.37 13.93
C LEU A 27 -6.45 13.92 13.91
N ARG A 28 -5.75 13.99 15.06
CA ARG A 28 -4.36 13.54 15.19
C ARG A 28 -4.18 12.05 14.90
N LEU A 29 -5.11 11.21 15.37
CA LEU A 29 -5.09 9.78 15.09
C LEU A 29 -5.24 9.53 13.57
N THR A 30 -6.14 10.27 12.94
CA THR A 30 -6.40 10.18 11.50
C THR A 30 -5.18 10.60 10.68
N GLU A 31 -4.55 11.72 11.03
CA GLU A 31 -3.30 12.19 10.41
C GLU A 31 -2.20 11.13 10.53
N THR A 32 -2.04 10.52 11.71
CA THR A 32 -1.05 9.47 11.95
C THR A 32 -1.34 8.24 11.09
N ALA A 33 -2.60 7.81 10.99
CA ALA A 33 -3.00 6.68 10.15
C ALA A 33 -2.72 6.94 8.67
N PHE A 34 -3.00 8.16 8.17
CA PHE A 34 -2.67 8.54 6.79
C PHE A 34 -1.16 8.53 6.53
N ALA A 35 -0.34 9.02 7.46
CA ALA A 35 1.12 8.99 7.34
C ALA A 35 1.68 7.55 7.30
N GLN A 36 1.13 6.66 8.14
CA GLN A 36 1.49 5.24 8.12
C GLN A 36 1.08 4.56 6.81
N TYR A 37 -0.13 4.85 6.31
CA TYR A 37 -0.59 4.34 5.02
C TYR A 37 0.31 4.78 3.87
N GLN A 38 0.70 6.06 3.84
CA GLN A 38 1.64 6.57 2.83
C GLN A 38 3.00 5.87 2.88
N THR A 39 3.51 5.60 4.09
CA THR A 39 4.77 4.87 4.28
C THR A 39 4.68 3.44 3.77
N LEU A 40 3.61 2.72 4.12
CA LEU A 40 3.36 1.36 3.64
C LEU A 40 3.20 1.32 2.11
N LEU A 41 2.53 2.32 1.55
CA LEU A 41 2.38 2.44 0.10
C LEU A 41 3.73 2.67 -0.59
N GLN A 42 4.57 3.57 -0.06
CA GLN A 42 5.92 3.78 -0.57
C GLN A 42 6.77 2.50 -0.53
N TRP A 43 6.74 1.77 0.58
CA TRP A 43 7.42 0.47 0.67
C TRP A 43 6.88 -0.47 -0.39
N ASN A 44 5.56 -0.64 -0.49
CA ASN A 44 4.96 -1.53 -1.48
C ASN A 44 5.42 -1.19 -2.91
N LEU A 45 5.50 0.09 -3.26
CA LEU A 45 6.03 0.54 -4.56
C LEU A 45 7.51 0.17 -4.78
N GLN A 46 8.35 0.23 -3.75
CA GLN A 46 9.74 -0.21 -3.84
C GLN A 46 9.84 -1.72 -4.07
N TRP A 47 9.06 -2.53 -3.38
CA TRP A 47 9.03 -3.99 -3.57
C TRP A 47 8.60 -4.36 -5.00
N VAL A 48 7.58 -3.67 -5.50
CA VAL A 48 7.08 -3.85 -6.87
C VAL A 48 8.13 -3.46 -7.91
N HIS A 49 8.94 -2.42 -7.65
CA HIS A 49 10.05 -2.04 -8.52
C HIS A 49 11.15 -3.09 -8.61
N CYS A 50 11.51 -3.71 -7.47
CA CYS A 50 12.50 -4.78 -7.43
C CYS A 50 12.08 -5.98 -8.28
N ALA A 51 10.77 -6.27 -8.35
CA ALA A 51 10.22 -7.32 -9.20
C ALA A 51 10.11 -6.89 -10.68
N PHE A 52 9.84 -5.61 -10.95
CA PHE A 52 9.62 -5.08 -12.30
C PHE A 52 10.26 -3.70 -12.48
N PRO A 53 11.44 -3.63 -13.09
CA PRO A 53 12.13 -2.37 -13.36
C PRO A 53 11.26 -1.41 -14.20
N GLY A 54 11.25 -0.11 -13.84
CA GLY A 54 10.48 0.94 -14.53
C GLY A 54 9.05 1.17 -14.02
N SER A 55 8.48 0.22 -13.28
CA SER A 55 7.15 0.37 -12.66
C SER A 55 7.08 1.46 -11.58
N TYR A 56 8.20 1.73 -10.91
CA TYR A 56 8.31 2.75 -9.86
C TYR A 56 7.97 4.15 -10.36
N GLU A 57 8.52 4.55 -11.51
CA GLU A 57 8.29 5.88 -12.06
C GLU A 57 6.83 6.08 -12.48
N CYS A 58 6.21 5.04 -13.06
CA CYS A 58 4.78 5.04 -13.37
C CYS A 58 3.93 5.17 -12.10
N ALA A 59 4.22 4.37 -11.07
CA ALA A 59 3.46 4.42 -9.82
C ALA A 59 3.67 5.74 -9.05
N LYS A 60 4.86 6.32 -9.12
CA LYS A 60 5.18 7.63 -8.53
C LYS A 60 4.41 8.76 -9.22
N GLN A 61 4.28 8.72 -10.54
CA GLN A 61 3.44 9.66 -11.29
C GLN A 61 1.95 9.51 -10.93
N LEU A 62 1.44 8.28 -10.84
CA LEU A 62 0.06 8.01 -10.43
C LEU A 62 -0.22 8.48 -8.99
N LEU A 63 0.77 8.34 -8.09
CA LEU A 63 0.70 8.87 -6.73
C LEU A 63 0.63 10.40 -6.73
N ALA A 64 1.48 11.07 -7.52
CA ALA A 64 1.47 12.53 -7.65
C ALA A 64 0.17 13.07 -8.25
N MET A 65 -0.51 12.28 -9.10
CA MET A 65 -1.82 12.62 -9.66
C MET A 65 -3.00 12.28 -8.73
N HIS A 66 -2.75 11.81 -7.51
CA HIS A 66 -3.77 11.35 -6.56
C HIS A 66 -4.71 10.29 -7.16
N ARG A 67 -4.14 9.30 -7.86
CA ARG A 67 -4.87 8.22 -8.54
C ARG A 67 -4.70 6.85 -7.86
N PRO A 68 -5.24 6.64 -6.65
CA PRO A 68 -5.01 5.41 -5.89
C PRO A 68 -5.59 4.15 -6.54
N ARG A 69 -6.69 4.28 -7.31
CA ARG A 69 -7.30 3.13 -8.02
C ARG A 69 -6.39 2.58 -9.11
N GLU A 70 -5.70 3.47 -9.82
CA GLU A 70 -4.81 3.11 -10.92
C GLU A 70 -3.51 2.48 -10.37
N ILE A 71 -3.03 2.95 -9.21
CA ILE A 71 -1.92 2.31 -8.48
C ILE A 71 -2.30 0.88 -8.08
N LEU A 72 -3.50 0.67 -7.53
CA LEU A 72 -3.96 -0.66 -7.15
C LEU A 72 -4.09 -1.60 -8.37
N ALA A 73 -4.61 -1.08 -9.49
CA ALA A 73 -4.73 -1.84 -10.74
C ALA A 73 -3.35 -2.24 -11.29
N LEU A 74 -2.39 -1.31 -11.26
CA LEU A 74 -1.00 -1.57 -11.66
C LEU A 74 -0.37 -2.65 -10.77
N GLN A 75 -0.48 -2.52 -9.44
CA GLN A 75 0.02 -3.53 -8.50
C GLN A 75 -0.61 -4.90 -8.73
N THR A 76 -1.92 -4.95 -8.99
CA THR A 76 -2.63 -6.21 -9.25
C THR A 76 -2.15 -6.88 -10.54
N LEU A 77 -2.02 -6.10 -11.63
CA LEU A 77 -1.51 -6.60 -12.91
C LEU A 77 -0.09 -7.15 -12.76
N MET A 78 0.77 -6.43 -12.04
CA MET A 78 2.15 -6.84 -11.80
C MET A 78 2.25 -8.12 -10.97
N MET A 79 1.42 -8.25 -9.94
CA MET A 79 1.33 -9.48 -9.15
C MET A 79 0.84 -10.67 -9.99
N GLN A 80 -0.10 -10.44 -10.91
CA GLN A 80 -0.54 -11.47 -11.86
C GLN A 80 0.58 -11.88 -12.82
N MET A 81 1.33 -10.92 -13.37
CA MET A 81 2.48 -11.23 -14.24
C MET A 81 3.57 -12.02 -13.49
N ALA A 82 3.90 -11.63 -12.25
CA ALA A 82 4.88 -12.35 -11.42
C ALA A 82 4.40 -13.77 -11.08
N SER A 83 3.09 -13.93 -10.85
CA SER A 83 2.49 -15.24 -10.65
C SER A 83 2.61 -16.11 -11.91
N VAL A 84 2.35 -15.56 -13.10
CA VAL A 84 2.50 -16.29 -14.36
C VAL A 84 3.96 -16.69 -14.62
N GLU A 85 4.92 -15.80 -14.38
CA GLU A 85 6.35 -16.11 -14.51
C GLU A 85 6.78 -17.22 -13.55
N SER A 86 6.34 -17.19 -12.29
CA SER A 86 6.67 -18.25 -11.33
C SER A 86 6.05 -19.62 -11.71
N HIS A 87 4.87 -19.64 -12.33
CA HIS A 87 4.27 -20.87 -12.87
C HIS A 87 5.01 -21.39 -14.11
N HIS A 88 5.51 -20.51 -14.99
CA HIS A 88 6.33 -20.92 -16.14
C HIS A 88 7.69 -21.49 -15.71
N PHE A 89 8.33 -20.91 -14.69
CA PHE A 89 9.58 -21.46 -14.14
C PHE A 89 9.38 -22.77 -13.36
N ALA A 90 8.22 -22.97 -12.72
CA ALA A 90 7.89 -24.23 -12.05
C ALA A 90 7.61 -25.39 -13.03
N HIS A 91 7.22 -25.09 -14.27
CA HIS A 91 6.92 -26.06 -15.32
C HIS A 91 8.00 -26.19 -16.40
N ALA A 92 9.12 -25.47 -16.32
CA ALA A 92 10.28 -25.77 -17.14
C ALA A 92 10.83 -27.14 -16.70
N PRO A 93 10.65 -28.23 -17.46
CA PRO A 93 11.30 -29.47 -17.11
C PRO A 93 12.80 -29.19 -17.15
N MET A 94 13.50 -29.60 -16.11
CA MET A 94 14.95 -29.72 -16.13
C MET A 94 15.34 -30.57 -17.35
N LEU A 95 15.61 -29.93 -18.50
CA LEU A 95 16.41 -30.51 -19.57
C LEU A 95 17.88 -30.45 -19.16
N ARG A 96 18.18 -31.03 -17.99
CA ARG A 96 19.53 -31.37 -17.58
C ARG A 96 19.75 -32.82 -18.02
N ASN A 97 20.22 -32.94 -19.25
CA ASN A 97 20.98 -34.08 -19.76
C ASN A 97 20.20 -35.38 -19.98
N LEU A 98 19.51 -35.46 -21.13
CA LEU A 98 19.42 -36.71 -21.87
C LEU A 98 20.84 -37.18 -22.20
N SER A 99 21.21 -38.32 -21.62
CA SER A 99 22.35 -39.14 -22.05
C SER A 99 22.16 -39.59 -23.50
N PRO A 100 23.17 -39.50 -24.38
CA PRO A 100 23.25 -40.34 -25.55
C PRO A 100 24.27 -41.45 -25.30
N ALA A 101 23.79 -42.63 -24.92
CA ALA A 101 24.55 -43.85 -25.12
C ALA A 101 24.60 -44.18 -26.62
N ALA A 102 25.81 -44.49 -27.08
CA ALA A 102 26.18 -45.27 -28.26
C ALA A 102 26.07 -44.62 -29.66
N ARG A 103 27.22 -44.37 -30.28
CA ARG A 103 27.74 -45.17 -31.43
C ARG A 103 29.10 -44.65 -31.96
N THR A 104 30.13 -45.48 -31.86
CA THR A 104 31.26 -45.58 -32.82
C THR A 104 30.70 -45.84 -34.24
N PRO A 105 31.35 -45.45 -35.37
CA PRO A 105 32.73 -45.87 -35.72
C PRO A 105 33.58 -44.88 -36.57
N THR A 106 34.89 -44.98 -36.47
CA THR A 106 35.86 -45.22 -37.57
C THR A 106 37.26 -45.39 -36.99
#